data_AF-G0NEJ8-F1
#
_entry.id   AF-G0NEJ8-F1
#
_cell.length_a   1.000
_cell.length_b   1.000
_cell.length_c   1.000
_cell.angle_alpha   90.00
_cell.angle_beta   90.00
_cell.angle_gamma   90.00
#
_symmetry.space_group_name_H-M   'P 1'
#
loop_
_entity.id
_entity.type
_entity.pdbx_description
1 polymer ?
#
loop_
_entity_poly.entity_id
_entity_poly.type
_entity_poly.pdbx_seq_one_letter_code
_entity_poly.pdbx_strand_id
1 'polypeptide(L)'
;MSFACQADVDSCNCPDILINNEGKYETAQRYLASDQCSLFMAYGKTDETDYSFFEPIVYSTERPISSGDVSGVVLFEDLICINEGNNDFNWYYFNKKLKNVTIGWNTVLKEYGSEDVCSCGAFPVVTNTDVLKQYDKNGLYKGAILGRNMFNASCNFKLVCDEGFDGVVFSDNEEPLMVENYDVSCVFNPMTDDLKIWLVNGMRVLNPVGACLRIAYPNPIPLPDCKCPPIKLMDQADIQENLGGSYLGNGMTWEPELGYSNEYSCYFNIFCPPVATSFLTILLRSNGNPIYINRVIDDQSTFVPQPREIGNFKCAQHTDGSYQWHFHDYPVTDVGFACQADVSSCSCPEIKVDGISGASVEERYPGAWNQCSLYSAECSGDGELPFLYSTDTTIDTGSVYGTVYDDLVCIKGDDDNEFNWYFSNKKLENVSIGCNSVQDEFNSPSVCECGAFPIIDDSTKLIKYDKTQKYTGAQIGINSWTPDCQFYMTCEAGFVGVVFSDNYDPIELTGNYITCTFNPLSNYLSIWVVNSVRLINPAGGCLKKL
;
A
#
# COMPACT_ATOMS: atom_id res chain seq x y z
N MET A 1 3.13 -22.46 16.48
CA MET A 1 2.19 -22.65 15.37
C MET A 1 0.98 -23.38 15.89
N SER A 2 -0.19 -22.76 15.78
CA SER A 2 -1.48 -23.34 16.13
C SER A 2 -2.09 -23.86 14.83
N PHE A 3 -2.41 -25.14 14.74
CA PHE A 3 -3.16 -25.68 13.60
C PHE A 3 -4.65 -25.55 13.91
N ALA A 4 -5.38 -24.82 13.07
CA ALA A 4 -6.84 -24.81 13.09
C ALA A 4 -7.34 -25.77 11.99
N CYS A 5 -7.99 -26.85 12.39
CA CYS A 5 -8.72 -27.70 11.44
C CYS A 5 -10.12 -27.10 11.27
N GLN A 6 -10.43 -26.57 10.09
CA GLN A 6 -11.79 -26.17 9.74
C GLN A 6 -12.50 -27.36 9.09
N ALA A 7 -13.63 -27.78 9.67
CA ALA A 7 -14.47 -28.83 9.11
C ALA A 7 -15.27 -28.25 7.94
N ASP A 8 -15.13 -28.87 6.77
CA ASP A 8 -15.64 -28.35 5.49
C ASP A 8 -16.95 -29.06 5.14
N VAL A 9 -18.07 -28.59 5.71
CA VAL A 9 -19.36 -29.30 5.67
C VAL A 9 -20.24 -28.91 4.46
N ASP A 10 -19.88 -27.86 3.71
CA ASP A 10 -20.74 -27.27 2.66
C ASP A 10 -20.13 -27.23 1.23
N SER A 11 -19.00 -27.90 0.97
CA SER A 11 -18.28 -27.87 -0.33
C SER A 11 -19.01 -28.51 -1.52
N CYS A 12 -20.26 -28.93 -1.36
CA CYS A 12 -21.12 -29.45 -2.43
C CYS A 12 -21.66 -28.37 -3.40
N ASN A 13 -21.69 -27.09 -3.00
CA ASN A 13 -22.36 -26.01 -3.74
C ASN A 13 -21.41 -25.17 -4.62
N CYS A 14 -20.18 -25.63 -4.84
CA CYS A 14 -19.18 -24.91 -5.61
C CYS A 14 -19.53 -24.86 -7.11
N PRO A 15 -19.19 -23.77 -7.82
CA PRO A 15 -19.38 -23.68 -9.27
C PRO A 15 -18.67 -24.82 -9.99
N ASP A 16 -19.30 -25.37 -11.03
CA ASP A 16 -18.69 -26.44 -11.84
C ASP A 16 -17.37 -25.99 -12.46
N ILE A 17 -16.34 -26.82 -12.34
CA ILE A 17 -15.07 -26.65 -13.05
C ILE A 17 -15.26 -27.18 -14.48
N LEU A 18 -15.05 -26.33 -15.47
CA LEU A 18 -15.13 -26.75 -16.87
C LEU A 18 -13.89 -27.57 -17.23
N ILE A 19 -14.05 -28.69 -17.92
CA ILE A 19 -12.92 -29.49 -18.41
C ILE A 19 -12.89 -29.35 -19.92
N ASN A 20 -11.83 -28.71 -20.43
CA ASN A 20 -11.67 -28.53 -21.87
C ASN A 20 -11.02 -29.79 -22.45
N ASN A 21 -11.85 -30.74 -22.87
CA ASN A 21 -11.42 -31.93 -23.59
C ASN A 21 -11.43 -31.66 -25.10
N GLU A 22 -10.27 -31.38 -25.69
CA GLU A 22 -10.08 -31.40 -27.15
C GLU A 22 -10.12 -32.84 -27.73
N GLY A 23 -11.15 -33.61 -27.37
CA GLY A 23 -11.53 -34.86 -28.03
C GLY A 23 -10.65 -36.10 -27.77
N LYS A 24 -9.76 -36.10 -26.78
CA LYS A 24 -8.84 -37.24 -26.52
C LYS A 24 -8.83 -37.84 -25.09
N TYR A 25 -9.65 -37.36 -24.16
CA TYR A 25 -9.55 -37.77 -22.75
C TYR A 25 -10.89 -38.17 -22.15
N GLU A 26 -10.94 -39.34 -21.49
CA GLU A 26 -12.15 -39.91 -20.90
C GLU A 26 -12.22 -39.63 -19.38
N THR A 27 -13.11 -38.71 -18.99
CA THR A 27 -13.68 -38.53 -17.64
C THR A 27 -12.75 -38.04 -16.50
N ALA A 28 -13.09 -36.91 -15.88
CA ALA A 28 -12.78 -36.64 -14.48
C ALA A 28 -13.93 -37.14 -13.61
N GLN A 29 -13.63 -37.81 -12.49
CA GLN A 29 -14.63 -38.24 -11.52
C GLN A 29 -14.42 -37.47 -10.21
N ARG A 30 -15.48 -36.80 -9.76
CA ARG A 30 -15.53 -36.25 -8.39
C ARG A 30 -15.62 -37.44 -7.43
N TYR A 31 -14.55 -37.72 -6.69
CA TYR A 31 -14.57 -38.80 -5.70
C TYR A 31 -15.27 -38.29 -4.43
N LEU A 32 -16.48 -38.76 -4.21
CA LEU A 32 -17.22 -38.56 -2.96
C LEU A 32 -16.76 -39.63 -1.97
N ALA A 33 -15.66 -39.38 -1.25
CA ALA A 33 -15.49 -40.02 0.05
C ALA A 33 -16.51 -39.37 0.99
N SER A 34 -17.24 -40.16 1.80
CA SER A 34 -18.51 -39.80 2.42
C SER A 34 -18.53 -38.54 3.31
N ASP A 35 -17.36 -37.92 3.55
CA ASP A 35 -17.15 -36.88 4.55
C ASP A 35 -16.24 -35.74 4.04
N GLN A 36 -15.70 -35.79 2.80
CA GLN A 36 -14.81 -34.75 2.24
C GLN A 36 -15.06 -34.55 0.73
N CYS A 37 -15.44 -33.32 0.34
CA CYS A 37 -15.87 -32.99 -1.03
C CYS A 37 -14.83 -32.23 -1.87
N SER A 38 -13.56 -32.24 -1.46
CA SER A 38 -12.50 -31.36 -1.99
C SER A 38 -11.49 -32.05 -2.92
N LEU A 39 -11.57 -33.37 -3.16
CA LEU A 39 -10.57 -34.09 -3.94
C LEU A 39 -11.00 -34.23 -5.42
N PHE A 40 -10.25 -33.56 -6.32
CA PHE A 40 -10.39 -33.73 -7.76
C PHE A 40 -9.29 -34.64 -8.31
N MET A 41 -9.68 -35.74 -8.94
CA MET A 41 -8.81 -36.60 -9.74
C MET A 41 -9.21 -36.51 -11.22
N ALA A 42 -8.24 -36.23 -12.08
CA ALA A 42 -8.39 -36.31 -13.53
C ALA A 42 -7.51 -37.44 -14.08
N TYR A 43 -8.05 -38.23 -15.01
CA TYR A 43 -7.34 -39.34 -15.66
C TYR A 43 -7.05 -38.99 -17.12
N GLY A 44 -5.80 -39.20 -17.55
CA GLY A 44 -5.42 -39.20 -18.96
C GLY A 44 -5.14 -40.63 -19.42
N LYS A 45 -5.86 -41.12 -20.44
CA LYS A 45 -5.54 -42.41 -21.09
C LYS A 45 -4.84 -42.11 -22.41
N THR A 46 -3.63 -42.64 -22.60
CA THR A 46 -2.93 -42.59 -23.88
C THR A 46 -3.21 -43.86 -24.67
N ASP A 47 -3.50 -43.73 -25.98
CA ASP A 47 -3.50 -44.87 -26.89
C ASP A 47 -2.05 -45.37 -27.05
N GLU A 48 -1.84 -46.68 -26.87
CA GLU A 48 -0.58 -47.39 -26.56
C GLU A 48 0.60 -47.30 -27.56
N THR A 49 0.89 -46.18 -28.23
CA THR A 49 2.06 -46.12 -29.14
C THR A 49 2.90 -44.83 -29.13
N ASP A 50 2.52 -43.77 -28.41
CA ASP A 50 3.35 -42.56 -28.28
C ASP A 50 3.44 -42.10 -26.81
N TYR A 51 4.64 -42.14 -26.22
CA TYR A 51 4.92 -41.62 -24.89
C TYR A 51 5.06 -40.09 -24.93
N SER A 52 3.93 -39.39 -25.07
CA SER A 52 3.84 -37.95 -24.78
C SER A 52 3.35 -37.78 -23.34
N PHE A 53 4.14 -37.07 -22.53
CA PHE A 53 3.78 -36.67 -21.16
C PHE A 53 2.92 -35.40 -21.23
N PHE A 54 1.82 -35.37 -20.48
CA PHE A 54 0.89 -34.24 -20.44
C PHE A 54 0.82 -33.71 -19.00
N GLU A 55 1.10 -32.43 -18.80
CA GLU A 55 0.84 -31.75 -17.53
C GLU A 55 -0.56 -31.12 -17.59
N PRO A 56 -1.44 -31.41 -16.61
CA PRO A 56 -2.69 -30.68 -16.50
C PRO A 56 -2.41 -29.26 -16.00
N ILE A 57 -3.17 -28.34 -16.57
CA ILE A 57 -3.09 -26.91 -16.28
C ILE A 57 -4.47 -26.43 -15.83
N VAL A 58 -4.50 -25.75 -14.68
CA VAL A 58 -5.68 -25.00 -14.25
C VAL A 58 -5.61 -23.62 -14.92
N TYR A 59 -6.55 -23.36 -15.82
CA TYR A 59 -6.76 -22.07 -16.43
C TYR A 59 -7.74 -21.26 -15.56
N SER A 60 -7.26 -20.12 -15.07
CA SER A 60 -8.12 -19.01 -14.63
C SER A 60 -8.02 -17.92 -15.69
N THR A 61 -9.02 -17.04 -15.82
CA THR A 61 -9.04 -15.95 -16.82
C THR A 61 -7.82 -15.03 -16.80
N GLU A 62 -6.98 -15.13 -15.76
CA GLU A 62 -5.78 -14.34 -15.59
C GLU A 62 -4.50 -15.05 -16.06
N ARG A 63 -4.27 -16.35 -15.74
CA ARG A 63 -3.09 -17.16 -16.16
C ARG A 63 -3.29 -18.68 -15.99
N PRO A 64 -2.55 -19.52 -16.75
CA PRO A 64 -2.42 -20.97 -16.52
C PRO A 64 -1.56 -21.30 -15.28
N ILE A 65 -1.97 -22.28 -14.48
CA ILE A 65 -1.25 -22.82 -13.31
C ILE A 65 -0.94 -24.29 -13.59
N SER A 66 0.34 -24.68 -13.59
CA SER A 66 0.74 -26.10 -13.78
C SER A 66 0.93 -26.79 -12.42
N SER A 67 0.44 -28.02 -12.31
CA SER A 67 0.83 -28.95 -11.25
C SER A 67 1.91 -29.87 -11.82
N GLY A 68 3.12 -29.88 -11.26
CA GLY A 68 4.28 -30.61 -11.80
C GLY A 68 4.20 -32.15 -11.82
N ASP A 69 3.01 -32.74 -11.76
CA ASP A 69 2.83 -34.18 -11.73
C ASP A 69 2.98 -34.77 -13.15
N VAL A 70 3.88 -35.74 -13.27
CA VAL A 70 4.24 -36.41 -14.54
C VAL A 70 3.61 -37.81 -14.61
N SER A 71 2.89 -38.22 -13.57
CA SER A 71 2.16 -39.48 -13.51
C SER A 71 0.71 -39.26 -13.93
N GLY A 72 0.10 -40.23 -14.63
CA GLY A 72 -1.21 -40.09 -15.28
C GLY A 72 -2.44 -39.89 -14.37
N VAL A 73 -2.21 -39.54 -13.09
CA VAL A 73 -3.21 -39.19 -12.09
C VAL A 73 -2.72 -37.92 -11.41
N VAL A 74 -3.51 -36.85 -11.42
CA VAL A 74 -3.14 -35.58 -10.79
C VAL A 74 -4.11 -35.22 -9.69
N LEU A 75 -3.56 -34.83 -8.54
CA LEU A 75 -4.27 -34.35 -7.37
C LEU A 75 -4.09 -32.84 -7.22
N PHE A 76 -5.20 -32.09 -7.27
CA PHE A 76 -5.22 -30.66 -6.94
C PHE A 76 -5.56 -30.47 -5.45
N GLU A 77 -4.63 -30.84 -4.56
CA GLU A 77 -4.88 -30.81 -3.10
C GLU A 77 -5.06 -29.38 -2.55
N ASP A 78 -4.54 -28.38 -3.26
CA ASP A 78 -4.56 -26.98 -2.83
C ASP A 78 -5.68 -26.14 -3.48
N LEU A 79 -6.51 -26.76 -4.32
CA LEU A 79 -7.71 -26.13 -4.89
C LEU A 79 -8.87 -26.32 -3.90
N ILE A 80 -9.15 -25.30 -3.10
CA ILE A 80 -10.22 -25.32 -2.11
C ILE A 80 -11.38 -24.45 -2.57
N CYS A 81 -12.59 -24.80 -2.19
CA CYS A 81 -13.76 -23.97 -2.43
C CYS A 81 -14.23 -23.39 -1.11
N ILE A 82 -14.38 -22.07 -1.05
CA ILE A 82 -14.75 -21.36 0.18
C ILE A 82 -16.08 -20.66 -0.06
N ASN A 83 -17.01 -20.80 0.90
CA ASN A 83 -18.22 -19.99 0.97
C ASN A 83 -17.89 -18.65 1.65
N GLU A 84 -17.97 -17.56 0.90
CA GLU A 84 -17.67 -16.21 1.41
C GLU A 84 -18.88 -15.52 2.07
N GLY A 85 -19.98 -16.26 2.25
CA GLY A 85 -21.26 -15.74 2.74
C GLY A 85 -22.30 -15.66 1.63
N ASN A 86 -23.59 -15.60 1.99
CA ASN A 86 -24.71 -15.50 1.04
C ASN A 86 -24.79 -16.59 -0.04
N ASN A 87 -24.25 -17.79 0.22
CA ASN A 87 -24.09 -18.86 -0.78
C ASN A 87 -23.20 -18.46 -1.97
N ASP A 88 -22.26 -17.54 -1.77
CA ASP A 88 -21.24 -17.18 -2.76
C ASP A 88 -20.02 -18.10 -2.60
N PHE A 89 -20.03 -19.20 -3.35
CA PHE A 89 -18.97 -20.20 -3.35
C PHE A 89 -17.92 -19.86 -4.41
N ASN A 90 -16.68 -19.71 -3.98
CA ASN A 90 -15.58 -19.32 -4.86
C ASN A 90 -14.43 -20.32 -4.76
N TRP A 91 -13.81 -20.61 -5.90
CA TRP A 91 -12.62 -21.43 -5.95
C TRP A 91 -11.41 -20.61 -5.54
N TYR A 92 -10.57 -21.20 -4.70
CA TYR A 92 -9.36 -20.64 -4.17
C TYR A 92 -8.19 -21.58 -4.44
N TYR A 93 -7.06 -21.02 -4.84
CA TYR A 93 -5.79 -21.73 -4.90
C TYR A 93 -4.75 -20.90 -4.15
N PHE A 94 -4.21 -21.41 -3.05
CA PHE A 94 -3.28 -20.69 -2.16
C PHE A 94 -3.73 -19.25 -1.84
N ASN A 95 -4.93 -19.09 -1.29
CA ASN A 95 -5.52 -17.80 -0.92
C ASN A 95 -5.87 -16.86 -2.09
N LYS A 96 -5.65 -17.25 -3.35
CA LYS A 96 -6.09 -16.48 -4.52
C LYS A 96 -7.46 -16.96 -4.99
N LYS A 97 -8.44 -16.05 -5.00
CA LYS A 97 -9.76 -16.25 -5.60
C LYS A 97 -9.61 -16.44 -7.12
N LEU A 98 -10.06 -17.57 -7.65
CA LEU A 98 -10.04 -17.89 -9.07
C LEU A 98 -11.35 -17.50 -9.75
N LYS A 99 -11.29 -17.12 -11.03
CA LYS A 99 -12.48 -16.83 -11.86
C LYS A 99 -12.51 -17.76 -13.07
N ASN A 100 -13.66 -18.36 -13.34
CA ASN A 100 -13.91 -19.26 -14.48
C ASN A 100 -12.87 -20.39 -14.61
N VAL A 101 -12.74 -21.20 -13.55
CA VAL A 101 -11.76 -22.29 -13.48
C VAL A 101 -12.04 -23.31 -14.58
N THR A 102 -11.06 -23.51 -15.45
CA THR A 102 -11.07 -24.56 -16.47
C THR A 102 -9.85 -25.44 -16.30
N ILE A 103 -10.00 -26.76 -16.28
CA ILE A 103 -8.85 -27.68 -16.33
C ILE A 103 -8.64 -28.08 -17.79
N GLY A 104 -7.44 -27.88 -18.30
CA GLY A 104 -7.04 -28.35 -19.63
C GLY A 104 -5.71 -29.09 -19.55
N TRP A 105 -5.32 -29.70 -20.67
CA TRP A 105 -4.08 -30.47 -20.77
C TRP A 105 -3.14 -29.75 -21.71
N ASN A 106 -1.90 -29.50 -21.29
CA ASN A 106 -0.90 -28.94 -22.18
C ASN A 106 0.02 -30.04 -22.69
N THR A 107 0.31 -30.00 -23.98
CA THR A 107 1.31 -30.91 -24.57
C THR A 107 2.66 -30.30 -24.22
N VAL A 108 3.40 -30.92 -23.30
CA VAL A 108 4.79 -30.51 -23.04
C VAL A 108 5.60 -30.89 -24.29
N LEU A 109 5.71 -29.95 -25.22
CA LEU A 109 6.54 -30.11 -26.40
C LEU A 109 7.98 -30.32 -25.94
N LYS A 110 8.57 -31.41 -26.43
CA LYS A 110 9.95 -31.86 -26.26
C LYS A 110 10.98 -30.90 -26.91
N GLU A 111 10.74 -29.58 -26.86
CA GLU A 111 11.63 -28.55 -27.41
C GLU A 111 12.71 -28.09 -26.42
N TYR A 112 12.60 -28.45 -25.14
CA TYR A 112 13.69 -28.34 -24.18
C TYR A 112 14.41 -29.67 -24.07
N GLY A 113 15.54 -29.81 -24.78
CA GLY A 113 16.33 -31.03 -24.90
C GLY A 113 17.10 -31.45 -23.64
N SER A 114 16.41 -31.61 -22.50
CA SER A 114 16.95 -32.27 -21.31
C SER A 114 15.94 -33.25 -20.76
N GLU A 115 16.30 -34.53 -20.70
CA GLU A 115 15.48 -35.62 -20.13
C GLU A 115 15.29 -35.54 -18.60
N ASP A 116 15.72 -34.45 -17.95
CA ASP A 116 15.66 -34.24 -16.50
C ASP A 116 14.95 -32.92 -16.12
N VAL A 117 13.78 -32.63 -16.69
CA VAL A 117 12.93 -31.55 -16.15
C VAL A 117 12.29 -32.06 -14.86
N CYS A 118 12.61 -31.41 -13.75
CA CYS A 118 12.11 -31.78 -12.44
C CYS A 118 10.59 -31.73 -12.38
N SER A 119 9.97 -32.71 -11.71
CA SER A 119 8.52 -32.82 -11.53
C SER A 119 7.91 -31.76 -10.60
N CYS A 120 8.49 -30.55 -10.54
CA CYS A 120 7.90 -29.38 -9.89
C CYS A 120 7.29 -28.40 -10.92
N GLY A 121 7.28 -28.77 -12.21
CA GLY A 121 6.94 -27.88 -13.31
C GLY A 121 8.11 -26.97 -13.71
N ALA A 122 7.91 -26.18 -14.76
CA ALA A 122 8.95 -25.31 -15.30
C ALA A 122 9.36 -24.18 -14.34
N PHE A 123 10.66 -23.88 -14.31
CA PHE A 123 11.21 -22.67 -13.69
C PHE A 123 11.80 -21.79 -14.80
N PRO A 124 10.97 -21.01 -15.51
CA PRO A 124 11.45 -20.16 -16.60
C PRO A 124 12.27 -18.99 -16.07
N VAL A 125 12.88 -18.27 -17.01
CA VAL A 125 13.75 -17.14 -16.74
C VAL A 125 13.24 -15.91 -17.47
N VAL A 126 13.27 -14.77 -16.81
CA VAL A 126 13.01 -13.49 -17.45
C VAL A 126 14.18 -13.14 -18.37
N THR A 127 13.94 -13.19 -19.68
CA THR A 127 14.96 -12.89 -20.70
C THR A 127 14.80 -11.51 -21.34
N ASN A 128 13.67 -10.84 -21.14
CA ASN A 128 13.41 -9.50 -21.64
C ASN A 128 12.42 -8.74 -20.74
N THR A 129 12.34 -7.43 -20.95
CA THR A 129 11.53 -6.51 -20.13
C THR A 129 10.03 -6.71 -20.28
N ASP A 130 9.56 -7.25 -21.41
CA ASP A 130 8.12 -7.48 -21.61
C ASP A 130 7.64 -8.71 -20.83
N VAL A 131 8.50 -9.72 -20.66
CA VAL A 131 8.26 -10.82 -19.73
C VAL A 131 8.32 -10.30 -18.30
N LEU A 132 9.29 -9.45 -17.95
CA LEU A 132 9.40 -8.87 -16.59
C LEU A 132 8.11 -8.16 -16.16
N LYS A 133 7.53 -7.33 -17.03
CA LYS A 133 6.25 -6.62 -16.76
C LYS A 133 5.09 -7.53 -16.41
N GLN A 134 5.11 -8.78 -16.85
CA GLN A 134 4.07 -9.75 -16.49
C GLN A 134 4.21 -10.18 -15.04
N TYR A 135 5.43 -10.23 -14.49
CA TYR A 135 5.69 -10.76 -13.16
C TYR A 135 5.90 -9.67 -12.11
N ASP A 136 6.37 -8.48 -12.50
CA ASP A 136 6.50 -7.30 -11.66
C ASP A 136 5.16 -6.58 -11.45
N LYS A 137 4.25 -7.21 -10.70
CA LYS A 137 2.88 -6.72 -10.47
C LYS A 137 2.83 -5.34 -9.80
N ASN A 138 3.84 -5.00 -9.01
CA ASN A 138 3.91 -3.75 -8.23
C ASN A 138 4.77 -2.67 -8.90
N GLY A 139 5.38 -2.96 -10.06
CA GLY A 139 6.26 -2.02 -10.76
C GLY A 139 7.57 -1.72 -10.04
N LEU A 140 7.97 -2.56 -9.08
CA LEU A 140 9.18 -2.39 -8.25
C LEU A 140 10.47 -2.48 -9.07
N TYR A 141 10.41 -3.15 -10.22
CA TYR A 141 11.53 -3.38 -11.14
C TYR A 141 11.34 -2.65 -12.48
N LYS A 142 10.45 -1.65 -12.54
CA LYS A 142 10.30 -0.76 -13.72
C LYS A 142 11.65 -0.10 -14.02
N GLY A 143 12.18 -0.34 -15.22
CA GLY A 143 13.49 0.17 -15.63
C GLY A 143 14.69 -0.68 -15.23
N ALA A 144 14.51 -1.84 -14.60
CA ALA A 144 15.62 -2.74 -14.28
C ALA A 144 16.38 -3.21 -15.53
N ILE A 145 17.70 -3.26 -15.43
CA ILE A 145 18.56 -3.87 -16.44
C ILE A 145 18.59 -5.37 -16.17
N LEU A 146 18.32 -6.16 -17.20
CA LEU A 146 18.41 -7.61 -17.15
C LEU A 146 19.87 -8.05 -17.33
N GLY A 147 20.34 -8.84 -16.37
CA GLY A 147 21.63 -9.52 -16.42
C GLY A 147 21.52 -10.87 -17.10
N ARG A 148 22.67 -11.52 -17.33
CA ARG A 148 22.64 -12.93 -17.76
C ARG A 148 22.37 -13.83 -16.57
N ASN A 149 21.47 -14.76 -16.80
CA ASN A 149 21.20 -15.87 -15.89
C ASN A 149 22.12 -17.02 -16.30
N MET A 150 22.95 -17.47 -15.38
CA MET A 150 23.87 -18.60 -15.58
C MET A 150 23.46 -19.75 -14.68
N PHE A 151 22.34 -20.43 -14.95
CA PHE A 151 22.04 -21.67 -14.24
C PHE A 151 21.82 -22.84 -15.19
N ASN A 152 22.13 -24.02 -14.65
CA ASN A 152 21.91 -25.30 -15.30
C ASN A 152 20.65 -25.91 -14.67
N ALA A 153 19.63 -26.16 -15.49
CA ALA A 153 18.35 -26.70 -15.02
C ALA A 153 18.59 -28.04 -14.31
N SER A 154 18.41 -28.05 -12.99
CA SER A 154 18.49 -29.24 -12.14
C SER A 154 17.49 -29.07 -11.00
N CYS A 155 17.18 -30.13 -10.26
CA CYS A 155 16.13 -30.05 -9.23
C CYS A 155 16.57 -29.27 -8.00
N ASN A 156 17.86 -28.99 -7.86
CA ASN A 156 18.39 -28.11 -6.84
C ASN A 156 19.46 -27.28 -7.52
N PHE A 157 19.20 -25.99 -7.69
CA PHE A 157 20.11 -25.12 -8.41
C PHE A 157 20.25 -23.77 -7.72
N LYS A 158 21.34 -23.11 -8.09
CA LYS A 158 21.62 -21.74 -7.71
C LYS A 158 21.30 -20.85 -8.90
N LEU A 159 20.46 -19.84 -8.68
CA LEU A 159 20.26 -18.77 -9.63
C LEU A 159 21.52 -17.89 -9.63
N VAL A 160 22.47 -18.16 -10.52
CA VAL A 160 23.72 -17.38 -10.58
C VAL A 160 23.57 -16.22 -11.55
N CYS A 161 23.91 -15.02 -11.09
CA CYS A 161 23.89 -13.78 -11.86
C CYS A 161 25.31 -13.26 -12.16
N ASP A 162 25.44 -12.51 -13.24
CA ASP A 162 26.65 -11.73 -13.53
C ASP A 162 26.96 -10.76 -12.37
N GLU A 163 28.24 -10.41 -12.19
CA GLU A 163 28.67 -9.49 -11.13
C GLU A 163 27.90 -8.15 -11.19
N GLY A 164 27.35 -7.73 -10.05
CA GLY A 164 26.54 -6.51 -9.93
C GLY A 164 25.06 -6.66 -10.29
N PHE A 165 24.57 -7.88 -10.52
CA PHE A 165 23.14 -8.18 -10.67
C PHE A 165 22.66 -9.05 -9.50
N ASP A 166 21.45 -8.77 -9.03
CA ASP A 166 20.78 -9.54 -7.99
C ASP A 166 19.85 -10.56 -8.62
N GLY A 167 19.81 -11.77 -8.07
CA GLY A 167 18.85 -12.78 -8.49
C GLY A 167 17.54 -12.61 -7.72
N VAL A 168 16.47 -12.46 -8.49
CA VAL A 168 15.11 -12.26 -8.02
C VAL A 168 14.25 -13.41 -8.51
N VAL A 169 13.43 -13.97 -7.62
CA VAL A 169 12.40 -14.95 -8.01
C VAL A 169 11.03 -14.34 -7.86
N PHE A 170 10.31 -14.27 -8.97
CA PHE A 170 8.90 -13.88 -9.00
C PHE A 170 8.03 -15.12 -8.83
N SER A 171 6.88 -14.97 -8.18
CA SER A 171 5.90 -16.05 -8.03
C SER A 171 4.48 -15.49 -8.04
N ASP A 172 3.50 -16.38 -8.11
CA ASP A 172 2.10 -15.97 -8.07
C ASP A 172 1.55 -15.73 -6.65
N ASN A 173 2.16 -16.33 -5.63
CA ASN A 173 1.71 -16.24 -4.23
C ASN A 173 2.59 -15.39 -3.31
N GLU A 174 3.86 -15.18 -3.64
CA GLU A 174 4.78 -14.36 -2.84
C GLU A 174 5.20 -13.11 -3.60
N GLU A 175 5.50 -12.05 -2.85
CA GLU A 175 6.21 -10.88 -3.36
C GLU A 175 7.58 -11.26 -3.96
N PRO A 176 8.15 -10.45 -4.87
CA PRO A 176 9.43 -10.75 -5.48
C PRO A 176 10.51 -11.03 -4.44
N LEU A 177 11.04 -12.25 -4.45
CA LEU A 177 12.01 -12.71 -3.46
C LEU A 177 13.42 -12.39 -3.94
N MET A 178 14.11 -11.53 -3.19
CA MET A 178 15.56 -11.35 -3.31
C MET A 178 16.24 -12.58 -2.72
N VAL A 179 17.19 -13.16 -3.45
CA VAL A 179 17.79 -14.42 -3.04
C VAL A 179 19.29 -14.20 -2.84
N GLU A 180 19.78 -14.11 -1.61
CA GLU A 180 21.22 -13.97 -1.36
C GLU A 180 21.86 -15.36 -1.29
N ASN A 181 22.70 -15.74 -2.28
CA ASN A 181 23.39 -17.05 -2.36
C ASN A 181 22.50 -18.30 -2.61
N TYR A 182 21.33 -18.08 -3.19
CA TYR A 182 20.54 -18.91 -4.11
C TYR A 182 20.46 -20.43 -3.85
N ASP A 183 19.51 -20.88 -3.04
CA ASP A 183 19.04 -22.27 -3.07
C ASP A 183 17.58 -22.28 -3.57
N VAL A 184 17.41 -22.62 -4.84
CA VAL A 184 16.11 -23.00 -5.42
C VAL A 184 16.07 -24.52 -5.46
N SER A 185 15.08 -25.10 -4.78
CA SER A 185 14.96 -26.55 -4.64
C SER A 185 13.57 -27.03 -5.00
N CYS A 186 13.51 -28.05 -5.83
CA CYS A 186 12.33 -28.86 -6.10
C CYS A 186 12.36 -30.05 -5.14
N VAL A 187 11.47 -30.06 -4.15
CA VAL A 187 11.40 -31.08 -3.11
C VAL A 187 10.02 -31.73 -3.08
N PHE A 188 9.92 -32.92 -2.49
CA PHE A 188 8.62 -33.54 -2.23
C PHE A 188 7.80 -32.68 -1.27
N ASN A 189 6.51 -32.60 -1.53
CA ASN A 189 5.56 -31.96 -0.64
C ASN A 189 5.60 -32.72 0.71
N PRO A 190 5.81 -32.05 1.85
CA PRO A 190 5.87 -32.75 3.14
C PRO A 190 4.55 -33.44 3.51
N MET A 191 3.45 -33.15 2.81
CA MET A 191 2.14 -33.77 3.03
C MET A 191 1.86 -34.97 2.12
N THR A 192 2.61 -35.14 1.02
CA THR A 192 2.41 -36.25 0.08
C THR A 192 3.68 -36.54 -0.73
N ASP A 193 4.00 -37.83 -0.93
CA ASP A 193 5.15 -38.27 -1.73
C ASP A 193 4.90 -38.17 -3.24
N ASP A 194 3.65 -37.91 -3.65
CA ASP A 194 3.26 -37.89 -5.07
C ASP A 194 3.44 -36.51 -5.72
N LEU A 195 3.54 -35.44 -4.92
CA LEU A 195 3.65 -34.07 -5.42
C LEU A 195 5.00 -33.45 -5.05
N LYS A 196 5.62 -32.73 -6.00
CA LYS A 196 6.78 -31.90 -5.69
C LYS A 196 6.46 -30.41 -5.80
N ILE A 197 7.16 -29.62 -5.00
CA ILE A 197 6.97 -28.18 -4.87
C ILE A 197 8.30 -27.45 -5.05
N TRP A 198 8.23 -26.24 -5.60
CA TRP A 198 9.35 -25.32 -5.59
C TRP A 198 9.47 -24.62 -4.24
N LEU A 199 10.67 -24.66 -3.67
CA LEU A 199 11.07 -23.84 -2.54
C LEU A 199 12.18 -22.87 -2.96
N VAL A 200 12.04 -21.62 -2.53
CA VAL A 200 13.05 -20.57 -2.66
C VAL A 200 13.34 -20.05 -1.26
N ASN A 201 14.57 -20.19 -0.78
CA ASN A 201 14.94 -19.87 0.61
C ASN A 201 14.02 -20.53 1.65
N GLY A 202 13.55 -21.76 1.37
CA GLY A 202 12.63 -22.50 2.23
C GLY A 202 11.15 -22.08 2.15
N MET A 203 10.81 -21.06 1.36
CA MET A 203 9.44 -20.63 1.12
C MET A 203 8.86 -21.31 -0.13
N ARG A 204 7.62 -21.79 -0.03
CA ARG A 204 6.93 -22.42 -1.17
C ARG A 204 6.48 -21.35 -2.16
N VAL A 205 6.84 -21.53 -3.42
CA VAL A 205 6.50 -20.60 -4.51
C VAL A 205 5.71 -21.28 -5.62
N LEU A 206 4.77 -20.56 -6.21
CA LEU A 206 3.93 -21.01 -7.33
C LEU A 206 4.34 -20.34 -8.63
N ASN A 207 4.42 -21.13 -9.70
CA ASN A 207 4.84 -20.72 -11.04
C ASN A 207 6.09 -19.81 -11.01
N PRO A 208 7.17 -20.21 -10.31
CA PRO A 208 8.27 -19.31 -10.07
C PRO A 208 9.03 -18.99 -11.34
N VAL A 209 9.47 -17.74 -11.47
CA VAL A 209 10.31 -17.27 -12.58
C VAL A 209 11.53 -16.56 -12.03
N GLY A 210 12.71 -17.00 -12.45
CA GLY A 210 13.97 -16.37 -12.05
C GLY A 210 14.34 -15.20 -12.94
N ALA A 211 14.98 -14.18 -12.38
CA ALA A 211 15.57 -13.09 -13.13
C ALA A 211 16.86 -12.62 -12.46
N CYS A 212 17.89 -12.34 -13.25
CA CYS A 212 19.02 -11.53 -12.83
C CYS A 212 18.70 -10.08 -13.15
N LEU A 213 18.49 -9.27 -12.13
CA LEU A 213 18.08 -7.89 -12.24
C LEU A 213 19.12 -7.03 -11.54
N ARG A 214 19.58 -6.01 -12.25
CA ARG A 214 20.19 -4.86 -11.61
C ARG A 214 19.19 -3.77 -11.78
N ILE A 215 18.57 -3.33 -10.69
CA ILE A 215 17.63 -2.23 -10.79
C ILE A 215 18.44 -1.02 -11.25
N ALA A 216 18.24 -0.62 -12.52
CA ALA A 216 18.70 0.67 -12.98
C ALA A 216 17.67 1.68 -12.50
N TYR A 217 17.64 1.85 -11.19
CA TYR A 217 17.36 3.17 -10.69
C TYR A 217 18.45 4.07 -11.30
N PRO A 218 18.10 5.23 -11.85
CA PRO A 218 18.98 6.36 -11.67
C PRO A 218 19.14 6.51 -10.14
N ASN A 219 20.18 5.89 -9.59
CA ASN A 219 20.62 5.95 -8.19
C ASN A 219 19.66 5.39 -7.11
N PRO A 220 19.68 4.06 -6.82
CA PRO A 220 19.28 3.62 -5.49
C PRO A 220 20.38 4.10 -4.55
N ILE A 221 20.06 4.99 -3.62
CA ILE A 221 21.07 5.52 -2.71
C ILE A 221 21.47 4.36 -1.77
N PRO A 222 22.72 3.86 -1.84
CA PRO A 222 23.11 2.68 -1.10
C PRO A 222 23.06 3.01 0.39
N LEU A 223 22.18 2.32 1.12
CA LEU A 223 22.01 2.49 2.54
C LEU A 223 23.27 1.97 3.28
N PRO A 224 24.05 2.82 3.96
CA PRO A 224 25.13 2.33 4.80
C PRO A 224 24.52 1.63 6.02
N ASP A 225 24.77 0.33 6.13
CA ASP A 225 24.44 -0.54 7.27
C ASP A 225 22.96 -0.66 7.69
N CYS A 226 22.02 -0.19 6.86
CA CYS A 226 20.58 -0.30 7.15
C CYS A 226 19.95 -1.48 6.42
N LYS A 227 19.26 -2.33 7.19
CA LYS A 227 18.58 -3.53 6.69
C LYS A 227 17.20 -3.26 6.08
N CYS A 228 16.76 -2.01 6.04
CA CYS A 228 15.45 -1.64 5.49
C CYS A 228 15.45 -1.65 3.95
N PRO A 229 14.27 -1.81 3.33
CA PRO A 229 14.12 -1.68 1.88
C PRO A 229 14.64 -0.34 1.36
N PRO A 230 15.17 -0.30 0.12
CA PRO A 230 15.59 0.95 -0.50
C PRO A 230 14.41 1.92 -0.60
N ILE A 231 14.70 3.22 -0.48
CA ILE A 231 13.71 4.28 -0.64
C ILE A 231 13.67 4.69 -2.12
N LYS A 232 12.48 4.80 -2.70
CA LYS A 232 12.30 5.24 -4.08
C LYS A 232 12.49 6.76 -4.17
N LEU A 233 13.24 7.23 -5.16
CA LEU A 233 13.20 8.63 -5.58
C LEU A 233 12.12 8.73 -6.66
N MET A 234 11.06 9.47 -6.38
CA MET A 234 9.89 9.55 -7.26
C MET A 234 10.07 10.67 -8.27
N ASP A 235 9.87 10.35 -9.55
CA ASP A 235 9.85 11.30 -10.64
C ASP A 235 8.44 11.83 -10.94
N GLN A 236 8.29 12.62 -12.01
CA GLN A 236 6.99 13.15 -12.43
C GLN A 236 5.96 12.04 -12.73
N ALA A 237 6.39 10.98 -13.43
CA ALA A 237 5.51 9.90 -13.82
C ALA A 237 5.06 9.10 -12.60
N ASP A 238 5.95 8.90 -11.64
CA ASP A 238 5.62 8.24 -10.37
C ASP A 238 4.56 9.00 -9.58
N ILE A 239 4.62 10.33 -9.54
CA ILE A 239 3.59 11.15 -8.87
C ILE A 239 2.25 11.08 -9.63
N GLN A 240 2.28 11.11 -10.96
CA GLN A 240 1.06 11.00 -11.79
C GLN A 240 0.39 9.62 -11.68
N GLU A 241 1.18 8.56 -11.59
CA GLU A 241 0.69 7.18 -11.44
C GLU A 241 0.28 6.85 -9.98
N ASN A 242 0.68 7.67 -9.00
CA ASN A 242 0.33 7.46 -7.59
C ASN A 242 -1.14 7.80 -7.32
N LEU A 243 -1.98 6.79 -7.10
CA LEU A 243 -3.43 6.97 -6.89
C LEU A 243 -3.77 8.03 -5.80
N GLY A 244 -3.09 8.00 -4.64
CA GLY A 244 -3.30 8.96 -3.56
C GLY A 244 -2.56 10.30 -3.72
N GLY A 245 -1.48 10.31 -4.51
CA GLY A 245 -0.69 11.50 -4.81
C GLY A 245 -1.07 12.21 -6.12
N SER A 246 -1.97 11.64 -6.91
CA SER A 246 -2.21 12.01 -8.32
C SER A 246 -2.61 13.47 -8.51
N TYR A 247 -3.27 14.08 -7.51
CA TYR A 247 -3.61 15.51 -7.54
C TYR A 247 -2.36 16.39 -7.68
N LEU A 248 -1.22 15.96 -7.16
CA LEU A 248 0.09 16.62 -7.31
C LEU A 248 0.70 16.42 -8.71
N GLY A 249 0.12 15.59 -9.57
CA GLY A 249 0.69 15.14 -10.84
C GLY A 249 0.95 16.23 -11.88
N ASN A 250 0.38 17.43 -11.70
CA ASN A 250 0.56 18.57 -12.61
C ASN A 250 1.64 19.56 -12.14
N GLY A 251 2.20 19.37 -10.94
CA GLY A 251 3.34 20.15 -10.45
C GLY A 251 4.65 19.61 -10.99
N MET A 252 5.60 20.49 -11.35
CA MET A 252 6.93 20.08 -11.78
C MET A 252 7.65 19.33 -10.64
N THR A 253 8.00 18.08 -10.88
CA THR A 253 8.64 17.19 -9.91
C THR A 253 10.10 16.90 -10.30
N TRP A 254 10.98 16.82 -9.31
CA TRP A 254 12.37 16.37 -9.48
C TRP A 254 12.82 15.53 -8.28
N GLU A 255 13.90 14.79 -8.50
CA GLU A 255 14.48 13.89 -7.49
C GLU A 255 15.21 14.69 -6.39
N PRO A 256 15.01 14.34 -5.11
CA PRO A 256 15.87 14.80 -4.03
C PRO A 256 17.23 14.08 -4.03
N GLU A 257 18.22 14.73 -3.44
CA GLU A 257 19.45 14.11 -2.97
C GLU A 257 19.25 13.61 -1.53
N LEU A 258 19.50 12.32 -1.26
CA LEU A 258 19.52 11.79 0.11
C LEU A 258 20.96 11.67 0.60
N GLY A 259 21.24 12.28 1.76
CA GLY A 259 22.42 12.06 2.57
C GLY A 259 22.13 11.21 3.79
N TYR A 260 23.19 10.75 4.46
CA TYR A 260 23.10 9.95 5.68
C TYR A 260 23.65 10.72 6.86
N SER A 261 23.05 10.51 8.03
CA SER A 261 23.66 10.99 9.27
C SER A 261 24.92 10.18 9.56
N ASN A 262 26.05 10.86 9.75
CA ASN A 262 27.28 10.23 10.23
C ASN A 262 27.19 9.82 11.71
N GLU A 263 26.22 10.38 12.44
CA GLU A 263 26.06 10.17 13.89
C GLU A 263 25.04 9.07 14.20
N TYR A 264 24.02 8.90 13.36
CA TYR A 264 22.95 7.92 13.58
C TYR A 264 22.78 7.03 12.34
N SER A 265 23.15 5.75 12.48
CA SER A 265 22.88 4.74 11.46
C SER A 265 21.38 4.71 11.15
N CYS A 266 21.01 4.80 9.87
CA CYS A 266 19.63 4.74 9.37
C CYS A 266 18.75 5.96 9.61
N TYR A 267 19.38 7.12 9.77
CA TYR A 267 18.75 8.42 9.64
C TYR A 267 19.17 9.06 8.31
N PHE A 268 18.22 9.76 7.69
CA PHE A 268 18.36 10.36 6.36
C PHE A 268 18.25 11.85 6.45
N ASN A 269 19.05 12.50 5.63
CA ASN A 269 19.02 13.91 5.37
C ASN A 269 18.54 14.12 3.93
N ILE A 270 17.46 14.85 3.74
CA ILE A 270 16.88 15.08 2.42
C ILE A 270 17.25 16.48 1.97
N PHE A 271 17.82 16.58 0.79
CA PHE A 271 18.11 17.82 0.09
C PHE A 271 17.33 17.84 -1.23
N CYS A 272 16.45 18.81 -1.41
CA CYS A 272 15.84 19.19 -2.67
C CYS A 272 16.67 20.32 -3.28
N PRO A 273 17.45 20.06 -4.34
CA PRO A 273 18.12 21.13 -5.09
C PRO A 273 17.07 22.15 -5.57
N PRO A 274 17.29 23.46 -5.39
CA PRO A 274 16.30 24.45 -5.78
C PRO A 274 16.20 24.54 -7.30
N VAL A 275 15.14 23.97 -7.86
CA VAL A 275 14.75 24.11 -9.27
C VAL A 275 13.68 25.20 -9.44
N ALA A 276 12.99 25.54 -8.35
CA ALA A 276 12.04 26.63 -8.23
C ALA A 276 12.35 27.44 -6.96
N THR A 277 11.89 28.69 -6.88
CA THR A 277 12.07 29.56 -5.70
C THR A 277 11.30 29.06 -4.48
N SER A 278 10.19 28.36 -4.72
CA SER A 278 9.33 27.78 -3.69
C SER A 278 8.96 26.36 -4.10
N PHE A 279 9.04 25.41 -3.17
CA PHE A 279 8.88 23.99 -3.43
C PHE A 279 8.56 23.17 -2.19
N LEU A 280 8.10 21.96 -2.42
CA LEU A 280 7.74 20.96 -1.42
C LEU A 280 8.79 19.85 -1.42
N THR A 281 9.15 19.37 -0.23
CA THR A 281 9.80 18.07 -0.02
C THR A 281 8.72 17.11 0.44
N ILE A 282 8.41 16.08 -0.35
CA ILE A 282 7.28 15.19 -0.15
C ILE A 282 7.76 13.76 0.11
N LEU A 283 7.18 13.10 1.11
CA LEU A 283 7.27 11.65 1.30
C LEU A 283 5.91 11.04 0.99
N LEU A 284 5.85 10.13 0.03
CA LEU A 284 4.64 9.40 -0.33
C LEU A 284 4.78 7.93 -0.01
N ARG A 285 3.64 7.28 0.24
CA ARG A 285 3.52 5.83 0.08
C ARG A 285 3.28 5.52 -1.40
N SER A 286 3.77 4.39 -1.89
CA SER A 286 3.50 3.94 -3.24
C SER A 286 2.00 3.69 -3.39
N ASN A 287 1.35 4.43 -4.29
CA ASN A 287 -0.11 4.49 -4.48
C ASN A 287 -0.93 5.04 -3.30
N GLY A 288 -0.27 5.61 -2.30
CA GLY A 288 -0.92 6.23 -1.16
C GLY A 288 -0.71 7.74 -1.11
N ASN A 289 -1.54 8.38 -0.31
CA ASN A 289 -1.46 9.81 -0.04
C ASN A 289 -0.09 10.20 0.57
N PRO A 290 0.37 11.44 0.36
CA PRO A 290 1.51 12.00 1.08
C PRO A 290 1.42 11.83 2.60
N ILE A 291 2.52 11.35 3.20
CA ILE A 291 2.68 11.21 4.66
C ILE A 291 3.51 12.36 5.27
N TYR A 292 4.24 13.10 4.45
CA TYR A 292 5.00 14.29 4.83
C TYR A 292 5.11 15.25 3.63
N ILE A 293 4.89 16.55 3.86
CA ILE A 293 5.08 17.66 2.90
C ILE A 293 5.76 18.84 3.62
N ASN A 294 7.08 19.01 3.50
CA ASN A 294 7.73 20.22 4.00
C ASN A 294 7.82 21.29 2.91
N ARG A 295 7.52 22.54 3.27
CA ARG A 295 7.50 23.66 2.33
C ARG A 295 8.75 24.53 2.47
N VAL A 296 9.32 24.91 1.33
CA VAL A 296 10.36 25.93 1.18
C VAL A 296 9.75 27.07 0.37
N ILE A 297 9.89 28.29 0.87
CA ILE A 297 9.34 29.50 0.27
C ILE A 297 10.47 30.51 0.09
N ASP A 298 10.71 30.92 -1.15
CA ASP A 298 11.78 31.84 -1.50
C ASP A 298 13.14 31.43 -0.88
N ASP A 299 13.50 30.16 -1.09
CA ASP A 299 14.68 29.48 -0.52
C ASP A 299 14.74 29.42 1.02
N GLN A 300 13.67 29.79 1.73
CA GLN A 300 13.57 29.69 3.18
C GLN A 300 12.63 28.55 3.60
N SER A 301 13.13 27.63 4.43
CA SER A 301 12.31 26.56 4.99
C SER A 301 11.32 27.11 6.03
N THR A 302 10.08 26.59 6.04
CA THR A 302 9.08 26.95 7.06
C THR A 302 9.30 26.25 8.41
N PHE A 303 10.15 25.22 8.45
CA PHE A 303 10.33 24.37 9.63
C PHE A 303 11.79 24.01 9.90
N VAL A 304 12.36 23.10 9.11
CA VAL A 304 13.75 22.62 9.29
C VAL A 304 14.56 22.98 8.05
N PRO A 305 15.73 23.62 8.16
CA PRO A 305 16.56 23.98 7.01
C PRO A 305 17.04 22.73 6.24
N GLN A 306 17.40 22.93 4.98
CA GLN A 306 18.00 21.88 4.16
C GLN A 306 19.51 21.72 4.41
N PRO A 307 20.08 20.50 4.31
CA PRO A 307 19.40 19.21 4.20
C PRO A 307 18.69 18.84 5.53
N ARG A 308 17.54 18.16 5.45
CA ARG A 308 16.65 17.99 6.60
C ARG A 308 16.45 16.54 7.01
N GLU A 309 16.39 16.29 8.32
CA GLU A 309 16.01 15.00 8.89
C GLU A 309 14.50 14.96 9.16
N ILE A 310 13.87 13.83 8.85
CA ILE A 310 12.48 13.56 9.26
C ILE A 310 12.54 12.77 10.56
N GLY A 311 12.55 13.48 11.69
CA GLY A 311 12.98 12.93 13.00
C GLY A 311 12.35 11.60 13.42
N ASN A 312 11.04 11.39 13.16
CA ASN A 312 10.34 10.15 13.51
C ASN A 312 10.34 9.09 12.39
N PHE A 313 10.98 9.37 11.27
CA PHE A 313 11.12 8.43 10.16
C PHE A 313 12.44 7.67 10.29
N LYS A 314 12.36 6.38 10.61
CA LYS A 314 13.54 5.54 10.93
C LYS A 314 13.41 4.14 10.38
N CYS A 315 14.54 3.49 10.16
CA CYS A 315 14.59 2.05 9.92
C CYS A 315 14.54 1.31 11.27
N ALA A 316 13.59 0.38 11.45
CA ALA A 316 13.51 -0.44 12.65
C ALA A 316 13.11 -1.88 12.34
N GLN A 317 13.37 -2.78 13.28
CA GLN A 317 12.96 -4.18 13.16
C GLN A 317 11.48 -4.31 13.51
N HIS A 318 10.70 -4.93 12.62
CA HIS A 318 9.31 -5.27 12.80
C HIS A 318 9.13 -6.52 13.69
N THR A 319 7.90 -6.82 14.12
CA THR A 319 7.59 -7.91 15.04
C THR A 319 7.89 -9.31 14.46
N ASP A 320 7.91 -9.44 13.14
CA ASP A 320 8.27 -10.65 12.40
C ASP A 320 9.79 -10.82 12.20
N GLY A 321 10.59 -9.86 12.66
CA GLY A 321 12.05 -9.84 12.52
C GLY A 321 12.58 -9.21 11.24
N SER A 322 11.70 -8.85 10.29
CA SER A 322 12.06 -8.05 9.11
C SER A 322 12.42 -6.62 9.49
N TYR A 323 13.13 -5.88 8.64
CA TYR A 323 13.42 -4.47 8.85
C TYR A 323 12.55 -3.64 7.91
N GLN A 324 11.85 -2.65 8.44
CA GLN A 324 10.91 -1.82 7.70
C GLN A 324 11.10 -0.35 8.08
N TRP A 325 10.64 0.55 7.21
CA TRP A 325 10.54 1.96 7.56
C TRP A 325 9.42 2.15 8.58
N HIS A 326 9.65 2.97 9.60
CA HIS A 326 8.64 3.38 10.56
C HIS A 326 8.47 4.88 10.51
N PHE A 327 7.23 5.35 10.59
CA PHE A 327 6.90 6.76 10.76
C PHE A 327 5.90 6.90 11.92
N HIS A 328 6.22 7.72 12.93
CA HIS A 328 5.48 7.72 14.21
C HIS A 328 5.27 6.31 14.78
N ASP A 329 6.36 5.54 14.82
CA ASP A 329 6.46 4.16 15.34
C ASP A 329 5.58 3.10 14.65
N TYR A 330 4.87 3.44 13.58
CA TYR A 330 4.11 2.48 12.80
C TYR A 330 4.79 2.18 11.45
N PRO A 331 4.81 0.91 10.98
CA PRO A 331 5.50 0.52 9.76
C PRO A 331 4.87 1.16 8.52
N VAL A 332 5.72 1.62 7.62
CA VAL A 332 5.35 2.15 6.31
C VAL A 332 6.09 1.36 5.24
N THR A 333 5.34 0.67 4.39
CA THR A 333 5.90 -0.04 3.23
C THR A 333 5.92 0.88 2.02
N ASP A 334 6.88 0.65 1.12
CA ASP A 334 6.94 1.26 -0.21
C ASP A 334 6.92 2.79 -0.21
N VAL A 335 7.83 3.41 0.52
CA VAL A 335 7.94 4.87 0.61
C VAL A 335 8.87 5.45 -0.45
N GLY A 336 8.58 6.67 -0.88
CA GLY A 336 9.45 7.42 -1.77
C GLY A 336 9.41 8.92 -1.58
N PHE A 337 10.51 9.57 -1.94
CA PHE A 337 10.68 11.01 -1.82
C PHE A 337 10.58 11.70 -3.17
N ALA A 338 9.97 12.88 -3.17
CA ALA A 338 9.92 13.78 -4.32
C ALA A 338 10.17 15.22 -3.87
N CYS A 339 10.73 16.02 -4.76
CA CYS A 339 10.69 17.47 -4.66
C CYS A 339 9.71 18.00 -5.71
N GLN A 340 8.86 18.96 -5.34
CA GLN A 340 7.86 19.48 -6.25
C GLN A 340 7.74 21.00 -6.19
N ALA A 341 7.63 21.64 -7.34
CA ALA A 341 7.45 23.08 -7.43
C ALA A 341 6.13 23.49 -6.78
N ASP A 342 6.20 24.50 -5.93
CA ASP A 342 5.05 25.16 -5.33
C ASP A 342 5.12 26.62 -5.73
N VAL A 343 4.55 26.96 -6.89
CA VAL A 343 4.66 28.31 -7.48
C VAL A 343 3.29 28.84 -7.93
N SER A 344 2.23 28.11 -7.63
CA SER A 344 0.90 28.31 -8.19
C SER A 344 -0.08 28.98 -7.23
N SER A 345 0.30 29.29 -5.99
CA SER A 345 -0.63 29.80 -4.98
C SER A 345 -1.30 31.12 -5.35
N CYS A 346 -0.64 31.96 -6.15
CA CYS A 346 -1.24 33.16 -6.72
C CYS A 346 -2.28 32.91 -7.81
N SER A 347 -2.37 31.70 -8.34
CA SER A 347 -3.37 31.30 -9.36
C SER A 347 -4.62 30.68 -8.75
N CYS A 348 -4.60 30.35 -7.45
CA CYS A 348 -5.79 29.81 -6.78
C CYS A 348 -6.85 30.86 -6.49
N PRO A 349 -8.11 30.44 -6.30
CA PRO A 349 -9.17 31.31 -5.81
C PRO A 349 -8.78 32.00 -4.51
N GLU A 350 -9.16 33.28 -4.38
CA GLU A 350 -8.92 34.06 -3.17
C GLU A 350 -9.56 33.39 -1.93
N ILE A 351 -8.79 33.30 -0.85
CA ILE A 351 -9.29 32.84 0.45
C ILE A 351 -9.97 34.03 1.13
N LYS A 352 -11.27 33.89 1.39
CA LYS A 352 -12.04 34.97 2.04
C LYS A 352 -11.73 35.01 3.53
N VAL A 353 -11.67 36.20 4.11
CA VAL A 353 -11.51 36.35 5.57
C VAL A 353 -12.81 36.89 6.14
N ASP A 354 -13.40 36.17 7.09
CA ASP A 354 -14.59 36.62 7.81
C ASP A 354 -14.20 37.59 8.93
N GLY A 355 -14.10 38.87 8.59
CA GLY A 355 -13.86 39.91 9.58
C GLY A 355 -15.00 40.08 10.60
N ILE A 356 -16.21 39.57 10.32
CA ILE A 356 -17.35 39.65 11.26
C ILE A 356 -17.17 38.68 12.41
N SER A 357 -16.61 37.48 12.15
CA SER A 357 -16.21 36.56 13.21
C SER A 357 -15.02 37.08 14.01
N GLY A 358 -14.40 38.20 13.61
CA GLY A 358 -13.21 38.73 14.28
C GLY A 358 -11.91 38.06 13.86
N ALA A 359 -11.89 37.42 12.68
CA ALA A 359 -10.68 36.87 12.09
C ALA A 359 -9.84 37.97 11.41
N SER A 360 -8.54 37.92 11.64
CA SER A 360 -7.54 38.70 10.89
C SER A 360 -6.46 37.77 10.35
N VAL A 361 -5.89 38.16 9.20
CA VAL A 361 -4.78 37.45 8.57
C VAL A 361 -3.62 38.41 8.31
N GLU A 362 -2.41 37.90 8.45
CA GLU A 362 -1.16 38.60 8.13
C GLU A 362 -0.32 37.72 7.18
N GLU A 363 0.29 38.35 6.18
CA GLU A 363 1.17 37.66 5.24
C GLU A 363 2.52 37.34 5.88
N ARG A 364 2.93 36.08 5.85
CA ARG A 364 4.18 35.61 6.49
C ARG A 364 5.43 35.84 5.64
N TYR A 365 5.29 35.91 4.32
CA TYR A 365 6.41 35.99 3.38
C TYR A 365 6.15 37.01 2.26
N PRO A 366 6.04 38.32 2.58
CA PRO A 366 5.69 39.36 1.60
C PRO A 366 6.72 39.55 0.47
N GLY A 367 7.91 38.95 0.57
CA GLY A 367 8.91 38.92 -0.50
C GLY A 367 8.70 37.82 -1.54
N ALA A 368 7.92 36.78 -1.22
CA ALA A 368 7.69 35.63 -2.08
C ALA A 368 6.56 35.95 -3.09
N TRP A 369 6.92 36.61 -4.18
CA TRP A 369 5.98 37.13 -5.20
C TRP A 369 5.08 36.08 -5.88
N ASN A 370 5.43 34.80 -5.80
CA ASN A 370 4.63 33.69 -6.30
C ASN A 370 3.86 32.95 -5.19
N GLN A 371 3.83 33.52 -3.97
CA GLN A 371 3.21 32.94 -2.79
C GLN A 371 2.11 33.80 -2.17
N CYS A 372 0.94 33.83 -2.80
CA CYS A 372 -0.13 34.75 -2.42
C CYS A 372 -1.03 34.29 -1.26
N SER A 373 -0.78 33.14 -0.64
CA SER A 373 -1.69 32.50 0.32
C SER A 373 -1.05 32.04 1.62
N LEU A 374 0.11 32.61 1.96
CA LEU A 374 0.86 32.24 3.16
C LEU A 374 0.51 33.17 4.30
N TYR A 375 -0.52 32.77 5.05
CA TYR A 375 -1.05 33.57 6.14
C TYR A 375 -0.71 32.98 7.51
N SER A 376 -0.47 33.87 8.46
CA SER A 376 -0.82 33.65 9.85
C SER A 376 -2.22 34.23 10.10
N ALA A 377 -3.04 33.53 10.87
CA ALA A 377 -4.36 33.98 11.28
C ALA A 377 -4.47 34.07 12.80
N GLU A 378 -5.30 35.00 13.25
CA GLU A 378 -5.61 35.23 14.65
C GLU A 378 -7.10 35.54 14.83
N CYS A 379 -7.58 35.40 16.06
CA CYS A 379 -8.94 35.74 16.46
C CYS A 379 -8.93 36.82 17.52
N SER A 380 -9.85 37.76 17.41
CA SER A 380 -10.03 38.82 18.40
C SER A 380 -10.76 38.37 19.68
N GLY A 381 -11.52 37.26 19.61
CA GLY A 381 -12.26 36.70 20.73
C GLY A 381 -11.42 35.82 21.65
N ASP A 382 -11.59 35.98 22.96
CA ASP A 382 -10.94 35.11 23.95
C ASP A 382 -11.44 33.66 23.83
N GLY A 383 -10.52 32.72 23.58
CA GLY A 383 -10.83 31.30 23.46
C GLY A 383 -11.33 30.87 22.07
N GLU A 384 -11.37 31.78 21.11
CA GLU A 384 -11.63 31.46 19.70
C GLU A 384 -10.32 31.12 18.97
N LEU A 385 -10.40 30.22 18.01
CA LEU A 385 -9.32 29.84 17.12
C LEU A 385 -9.75 30.08 15.66
N PRO A 386 -8.81 30.47 14.80
CA PRO A 386 -9.12 30.66 13.39
C PRO A 386 -9.13 29.28 12.69
N PHE A 387 -10.25 28.97 12.05
CA PHE A 387 -10.45 27.77 11.27
C PHE A 387 -10.39 28.06 9.78
N LEU A 388 -10.02 27.04 9.00
CA LEU A 388 -10.17 27.06 7.55
C LEU A 388 -11.48 26.38 7.17
N TYR A 389 -12.45 27.15 6.70
CA TYR A 389 -13.74 26.67 6.23
C TYR A 389 -13.69 26.34 4.75
N SER A 390 -14.25 25.19 4.40
CA SER A 390 -14.59 24.74 3.05
C SER A 390 -16.09 24.43 3.00
N THR A 391 -16.63 24.27 1.80
CA THR A 391 -18.06 23.96 1.59
C THR A 391 -18.52 22.71 2.36
N ASP A 392 -17.63 21.74 2.59
CA ASP A 392 -17.95 20.42 3.15
C ASP A 392 -17.12 20.01 4.39
N THR A 393 -16.26 20.90 4.88
CA THR A 393 -15.38 20.65 6.04
C THR A 393 -14.93 21.95 6.70
N THR A 394 -14.66 21.88 8.00
CA THR A 394 -14.00 22.95 8.75
C THR A 394 -12.71 22.39 9.33
N ILE A 395 -11.57 22.97 9.02
CA ILE A 395 -10.25 22.43 9.38
C ILE A 395 -9.69 23.20 10.58
N ASP A 396 -9.42 22.45 11.64
CA ASP A 396 -8.49 22.85 12.69
C ASP A 396 -7.06 22.51 12.26
N THR A 397 -6.16 23.48 12.34
CA THR A 397 -4.74 23.28 12.00
C THR A 397 -3.95 22.63 13.13
N GLY A 398 -4.51 22.57 14.34
CA GLY A 398 -3.84 22.10 15.55
C GLY A 398 -2.70 23.02 15.97
N SER A 399 -2.86 24.33 15.80
CA SER A 399 -1.80 25.28 16.13
C SER A 399 -1.62 25.48 17.63
N VAL A 400 -0.36 25.43 18.07
CA VAL A 400 0.08 25.66 19.45
C VAL A 400 0.36 27.16 19.70
N TYR A 401 0.86 27.88 18.68
CA TYR A 401 1.29 29.28 18.79
C TYR A 401 0.95 30.09 17.54
N GLY A 402 -0.28 30.59 17.47
CA GLY A 402 -0.77 31.38 16.33
C GLY A 402 -1.01 30.51 15.10
N THR A 403 -2.12 30.69 14.42
CA THR A 403 -2.52 29.72 13.39
C THR A 403 -1.80 29.98 12.08
N VAL A 404 -1.22 28.92 11.52
CA VAL A 404 -0.56 28.96 10.21
C VAL A 404 -1.07 27.82 9.34
N TYR A 405 -1.11 28.05 8.03
CA TYR A 405 -1.64 27.10 7.05
C TYR A 405 -0.53 26.54 6.16
N ASP A 406 0.57 26.05 6.75
CA ASP A 406 1.74 25.58 5.99
C ASP A 406 1.41 24.43 5.02
N ASP A 407 0.35 23.67 5.32
CA ASP A 407 -0.13 22.53 4.52
C ASP A 407 -1.13 22.91 3.43
N LEU A 408 -1.52 24.18 3.38
CA LEU A 408 -2.44 24.70 2.38
C LEU A 408 -1.67 24.97 1.09
N VAL A 409 -1.83 24.07 0.13
CA VAL A 409 -1.15 24.11 -1.16
C VAL A 409 -2.14 24.37 -2.28
N CYS A 410 -1.74 25.22 -3.23
CA CYS A 410 -2.52 25.46 -4.43
C CYS A 410 -2.03 24.56 -5.55
N ILE A 411 -2.94 23.75 -6.07
CA ILE A 411 -2.60 22.73 -7.04
C ILE A 411 -3.37 22.99 -8.34
N LYS A 412 -2.65 22.89 -9.45
CA LYS A 412 -3.21 22.98 -10.79
C LYS A 412 -3.96 21.69 -11.12
N GLY A 413 -5.25 21.79 -11.45
CA GLY A 413 -6.07 20.67 -11.89
C GLY A 413 -5.69 20.18 -13.28
N ASP A 414 -6.39 19.15 -13.75
CA ASP A 414 -6.15 18.53 -15.06
C ASP A 414 -6.52 19.47 -16.21
N ASP A 415 -7.50 20.35 -15.98
CA ASP A 415 -7.80 21.45 -16.87
C ASP A 415 -6.82 22.61 -16.60
N ASP A 416 -6.15 23.09 -17.66
CA ASP A 416 -5.07 24.08 -17.57
C ASP A 416 -5.43 25.39 -16.83
N ASN A 417 -6.72 25.67 -16.64
CA ASN A 417 -7.25 26.86 -15.99
C ASN A 417 -7.87 26.61 -14.60
N GLU A 418 -7.89 25.36 -14.13
CA GLU A 418 -8.44 25.03 -12.81
C GLU A 418 -7.32 25.01 -11.77
N PHE A 419 -7.49 25.77 -10.69
CA PHE A 419 -6.59 25.78 -9.55
C PHE A 419 -7.41 25.56 -8.29
N ASN A 420 -6.96 24.63 -7.45
CA ASN A 420 -7.70 24.19 -6.27
C ASN A 420 -6.82 24.22 -5.03
N TRP A 421 -7.42 24.60 -3.92
CA TRP A 421 -6.79 24.48 -2.61
C TRP A 421 -6.84 23.04 -2.13
N TYR A 422 -5.72 22.57 -1.60
CA TYR A 422 -5.64 21.30 -0.88
C TYR A 422 -5.04 21.55 0.50
N PHE A 423 -5.60 20.88 1.51
CA PHE A 423 -5.02 20.83 2.84
C PHE A 423 -4.89 19.37 3.25
N SER A 424 -3.65 18.90 3.47
CA SER A 424 -3.35 17.51 3.84
C SER A 424 -4.17 16.46 3.04
N ASN A 425 -4.12 16.58 1.71
CA ASN A 425 -4.79 15.73 0.69
C ASN A 425 -6.30 15.95 0.50
N LYS A 426 -6.93 16.83 1.30
CA LYS A 426 -8.33 17.20 1.11
C LYS A 426 -8.44 18.37 0.15
N LYS A 427 -9.10 18.18 -1.00
CA LYS A 427 -9.54 19.28 -1.88
C LYS A 427 -10.52 20.17 -1.12
N LEU A 428 -10.34 21.49 -1.19
CA LEU A 428 -11.16 22.49 -0.53
C LEU A 428 -11.88 23.36 -1.56
N GLU A 429 -13.12 23.74 -1.25
CA GLU A 429 -13.98 24.54 -2.10
C GLU A 429 -14.53 25.75 -1.36
N ASN A 430 -14.52 26.91 -2.00
CA ASN A 430 -14.98 28.19 -1.43
C ASN A 430 -14.31 28.52 -0.10
N VAL A 431 -12.97 28.45 -0.09
CA VAL A 431 -12.17 28.53 1.13
C VAL A 431 -12.33 29.90 1.82
N SER A 432 -12.56 29.86 3.13
CA SER A 432 -12.55 31.06 3.97
C SER A 432 -11.89 30.82 5.33
N ILE A 433 -11.36 31.86 5.94
CA ILE A 433 -10.84 31.86 7.30
C ILE A 433 -11.83 32.60 8.20
N GLY A 434 -12.22 31.97 9.30
CA GLY A 434 -13.13 32.55 10.29
C GLY A 434 -12.76 32.08 11.70
N CYS A 435 -13.37 32.69 12.71
CA CYS A 435 -13.09 32.41 14.12
C CYS A 435 -14.28 31.71 14.77
N ASN A 436 -13.98 30.69 15.57
CA ASN A 436 -14.97 30.00 16.38
C ASN A 436 -14.29 29.31 17.57
N SER A 437 -15.04 28.63 18.44
CA SER A 437 -14.48 27.70 19.42
C SER A 437 -14.48 26.27 18.88
N VAL A 438 -13.50 25.44 19.29
CA VAL A 438 -13.47 23.99 18.96
C VAL A 438 -14.76 23.30 19.40
N GLN A 439 -15.29 23.69 20.56
CA GLN A 439 -16.52 23.13 21.10
C GLN A 439 -17.73 23.44 20.22
N ASP A 440 -17.85 24.65 19.69
CA ASP A 440 -18.98 25.05 18.85
C ASP A 440 -18.89 24.43 17.46
N GLU A 441 -17.69 24.31 16.91
CA GLU A 441 -17.47 23.78 15.57
C GLU A 441 -17.64 22.25 15.51
N PHE A 442 -17.06 21.53 16.47
CA PHE A 442 -17.03 20.06 16.46
C PHE A 442 -18.03 19.42 17.42
N ASN A 443 -18.75 20.21 18.22
CA ASN A 443 -19.60 19.74 19.32
C ASN A 443 -18.84 18.78 20.26
N SER A 444 -17.57 19.05 20.47
CA SER A 444 -16.64 18.23 21.23
C SER A 444 -15.49 19.10 21.74
N PRO A 445 -15.03 18.89 22.98
CA PRO A 445 -13.91 19.66 23.51
C PRO A 445 -12.62 19.33 22.74
N SER A 446 -11.68 20.28 22.74
CA SER A 446 -10.32 20.01 22.26
C SER A 446 -9.66 18.92 23.10
N VAL A 447 -8.92 18.04 22.45
CA VAL A 447 -8.13 17.00 23.08
C VAL A 447 -6.67 17.32 22.77
N CYS A 448 -5.96 17.78 23.80
CA CYS A 448 -4.59 18.28 23.65
C CYS A 448 -4.52 19.44 22.64
N GLU A 449 -3.47 19.48 21.84
CA GLU A 449 -3.20 20.54 20.84
C GLU A 449 -3.70 20.18 19.43
N CYS A 450 -4.21 18.96 19.22
CA CYS A 450 -4.61 18.48 17.88
C CYS A 450 -6.09 18.78 17.53
N GLY A 451 -6.80 19.52 18.39
CA GLY A 451 -8.22 19.80 18.22
C GLY A 451 -9.13 18.69 18.77
N ALA A 452 -10.38 18.66 18.30
CA ALA A 452 -11.38 17.71 18.78
C ALA A 452 -11.15 16.29 18.27
N PHE A 453 -11.61 15.30 19.04
CA PHE A 453 -11.76 13.91 18.61
C PHE A 453 -13.14 13.37 19.05
N PRO A 454 -14.20 13.61 18.24
CA PRO A 454 -15.56 13.22 18.63
C PRO A 454 -15.75 11.70 18.70
N ILE A 455 -16.53 11.25 19.69
CA ILE A 455 -16.94 9.85 19.83
C ILE A 455 -18.25 9.61 19.07
N ILE A 456 -18.25 8.60 18.21
CA ILE A 456 -19.41 8.08 17.49
C ILE A 456 -20.09 7.02 18.38
N ASP A 457 -21.20 7.42 18.98
CA ASP A 457 -22.04 6.64 19.90
C ASP A 457 -23.49 6.51 19.41
N ASP A 458 -23.84 7.15 18.29
CA ASP A 458 -25.15 7.09 17.68
C ASP A 458 -25.09 7.17 16.15
N SER A 459 -26.19 6.77 15.50
CA SER A 459 -26.29 6.69 14.04
C SER A 459 -26.24 8.05 13.35
N THR A 460 -26.65 9.13 14.02
CA THR A 460 -26.60 10.49 13.46
C THR A 460 -25.16 10.93 13.29
N LYS A 461 -24.32 10.67 14.29
CA LYS A 461 -22.87 10.92 14.21
C LYS A 461 -22.21 10.03 13.17
N LEU A 462 -22.57 8.75 13.08
CA LEU A 462 -22.03 7.86 12.07
C LEU A 462 -22.33 8.37 10.65
N ILE A 463 -23.57 8.81 10.38
CA ILE A 463 -23.95 9.40 9.09
C ILE A 463 -23.16 10.67 8.79
N LYS A 464 -22.85 11.49 9.81
CA LYS A 464 -22.04 12.70 9.65
C LYS A 464 -20.60 12.39 9.21
N TYR A 465 -19.97 11.38 9.82
CA TYR A 465 -18.54 11.10 9.63
C TYR A 465 -18.24 10.04 8.57
N ASP A 466 -19.16 9.09 8.30
CA ASP A 466 -18.98 8.08 7.24
C ASP A 466 -19.33 8.65 5.86
N LYS A 467 -18.48 9.56 5.38
CA LYS A 467 -18.60 10.17 4.05
C LYS A 467 -18.54 9.13 2.91
N THR A 468 -17.93 7.97 3.17
CA THR A 468 -17.78 6.87 2.21
C THR A 468 -18.96 5.90 2.17
N GLN A 469 -19.87 6.00 3.14
CA GLN A 469 -21.01 5.09 3.32
C GLN A 469 -20.61 3.61 3.55
N LYS A 470 -19.34 3.31 3.85
CA LYS A 470 -18.83 1.94 4.08
C LYS A 470 -19.39 1.28 5.34
N TYR A 471 -19.91 2.07 6.27
CA TYR A 471 -20.53 1.64 7.52
C TYR A 471 -22.02 1.98 7.55
N THR A 472 -22.65 2.19 6.40
CA THR A 472 -24.10 2.36 6.30
C THR A 472 -24.81 1.16 6.92
N GLY A 473 -25.62 1.42 7.95
CA GLY A 473 -26.36 0.39 8.67
C GLY A 473 -25.53 -0.41 9.69
N ALA A 474 -24.25 -0.09 9.88
CA ALA A 474 -23.42 -0.75 10.89
C ALA A 474 -24.03 -0.62 12.30
N GLN A 475 -23.81 -1.65 13.12
CA GLN A 475 -24.14 -1.59 14.54
C GLN A 475 -23.08 -0.77 15.27
N ILE A 476 -23.52 0.09 16.18
CA ILE A 476 -22.65 0.88 17.05
C ILE A 476 -22.58 0.19 18.40
N GLY A 477 -21.37 -0.16 18.81
CA GLY A 477 -21.08 -0.84 20.06
C GLY A 477 -20.75 0.12 21.18
N ILE A 478 -20.57 -0.43 22.38
CA ILE A 478 -20.17 0.34 23.56
C ILE A 478 -18.72 0.81 23.41
N ASN A 479 -18.52 2.14 23.46
CA ASN A 479 -17.20 2.76 23.56
C ASN A 479 -16.72 2.70 25.02
N SER A 480 -15.64 1.95 25.30
CA SER A 480 -15.02 1.88 26.64
C SER A 480 -13.67 2.60 26.73
N TRP A 481 -13.54 3.69 25.96
CA TRP A 481 -12.34 4.50 25.82
C TRP A 481 -12.70 5.99 25.85
N THR A 482 -11.70 6.83 26.13
CA THR A 482 -11.81 8.30 26.12
C THR A 482 -10.66 8.86 25.29
N PRO A 483 -10.90 9.85 24.41
CA PRO A 483 -9.83 10.56 23.73
C PRO A 483 -8.81 11.17 24.71
N ASP A 484 -7.53 11.05 24.38
CA ASP A 484 -6.38 11.66 25.06
C ASP A 484 -5.28 11.97 24.03
N CYS A 485 -4.11 12.47 24.42
CA CYS A 485 -3.03 12.74 23.47
C CYS A 485 -2.49 11.44 22.84
N GLN A 486 -2.63 10.30 23.52
CA GLN A 486 -2.31 8.98 22.98
C GLN A 486 -3.24 7.95 23.62
N PHE A 487 -4.02 7.25 22.81
CA PHE A 487 -5.02 6.30 23.32
C PHE A 487 -5.31 5.17 22.34
N TYR A 488 -5.96 4.12 22.85
CA TYR A 488 -6.45 3.00 22.06
C TYR A 488 -7.97 2.90 22.23
N MET A 489 -8.67 2.52 21.16
CA MET A 489 -10.12 2.30 21.25
C MET A 489 -10.40 0.87 21.72
N THR A 490 -10.98 0.75 22.91
CA THR A 490 -11.45 -0.54 23.43
C THR A 490 -12.91 -0.75 23.06
N CYS A 491 -13.19 -1.81 22.32
CA CYS A 491 -14.53 -2.16 21.87
C CYS A 491 -15.00 -3.47 22.51
N GLU A 492 -16.31 -3.63 22.63
CA GLU A 492 -16.91 -4.88 23.07
C GLU A 492 -16.71 -6.01 22.05
N ALA A 493 -16.87 -7.26 22.49
CA ALA A 493 -16.60 -8.42 21.66
C ALA A 493 -17.45 -8.42 20.38
N GLY A 494 -16.79 -8.57 19.22
CA GLY A 494 -17.43 -8.57 17.90
C GLY A 494 -17.55 -7.20 17.24
N PHE A 495 -17.07 -6.13 17.89
CA PHE A 495 -16.94 -4.79 17.30
C PHE A 495 -15.46 -4.44 17.10
N VAL A 496 -15.18 -3.58 16.13
CA VAL A 496 -13.85 -3.06 15.84
C VAL A 496 -13.83 -1.54 16.04
N GLY A 497 -12.70 -1.01 16.51
CA GLY A 497 -12.50 0.43 16.56
C GLY A 497 -12.30 0.96 15.15
N VAL A 498 -13.07 1.98 14.77
CA VAL A 498 -12.99 2.61 13.45
C VAL A 498 -12.78 4.10 13.62
N VAL A 499 -11.79 4.65 12.92
CA VAL A 499 -11.51 6.09 12.88
C VAL A 499 -11.88 6.64 11.52
N PHE A 500 -12.70 7.67 11.51
CA PHE A 500 -13.12 8.45 10.34
C PHE A 500 -12.31 9.72 10.26
N SER A 501 -12.14 10.26 9.06
CA SER A 501 -11.43 11.52 8.84
C SER A 501 -11.89 12.17 7.54
N ASP A 502 -11.73 13.49 7.42
CA ASP A 502 -12.15 14.23 6.22
C ASP A 502 -11.27 13.98 5.00
N ASN A 503 -10.03 13.52 5.20
CA ASN A 503 -9.03 13.31 4.14
C ASN A 503 -8.71 11.83 3.87
N TYR A 504 -9.35 10.89 4.56
CA TYR A 504 -9.11 9.45 4.38
C TYR A 504 -10.39 8.62 4.52
N ASP A 505 -10.40 7.48 3.82
CA ASP A 505 -11.37 6.43 4.07
C ASP A 505 -11.30 5.94 5.54
N PRO A 506 -12.41 5.40 6.08
CA PRO A 506 -12.43 4.90 7.45
C PRO A 506 -11.33 3.84 7.71
N ILE A 507 -10.64 3.98 8.83
CA ILE A 507 -9.52 3.14 9.24
C ILE A 507 -9.97 2.20 10.35
N GLU A 508 -9.98 0.89 10.08
CA GLU A 508 -10.16 -0.14 11.12
C GLU A 508 -8.87 -0.30 11.93
N LEU A 509 -8.98 -0.26 13.26
CA LEU A 509 -7.84 -0.37 14.16
C LEU A 509 -7.48 -1.82 14.41
N THR A 510 -6.19 -2.15 14.23
CA THR A 510 -5.62 -3.48 14.52
C THR A 510 -4.82 -3.47 15.83
N GLY A 511 -5.28 -2.71 16.84
CA GLY A 511 -4.59 -2.54 18.12
C GLY A 511 -3.56 -1.41 18.17
N ASN A 512 -3.56 -0.51 17.19
CA ASN A 512 -2.63 0.64 17.15
C ASN A 512 -3.15 1.82 17.97
N TYR A 513 -2.22 2.67 18.42
CA TYR A 513 -2.54 3.92 19.09
C TYR A 513 -3.00 4.99 18.10
N ILE A 514 -4.02 5.73 18.51
CA ILE A 514 -4.33 7.05 17.98
C ILE A 514 -3.48 8.04 18.76
N THR A 515 -2.71 8.87 18.06
CA THR A 515 -1.76 9.78 18.69
C THR A 515 -1.92 11.20 18.18
N CYS A 516 -2.07 12.15 19.09
CA CYS A 516 -1.82 13.56 18.86
C CYS A 516 -0.31 13.81 19.02
N THR A 517 0.34 14.25 17.96
CA THR A 517 1.80 14.41 17.92
C THR A 517 2.19 15.64 17.11
N PHE A 518 3.45 16.03 17.17
CA PHE A 518 3.93 17.19 16.42
C PHE A 518 3.72 16.95 14.91
N ASN A 519 3.35 18.01 14.22
CA ASN A 519 3.33 18.04 12.77
C ASN A 519 4.78 18.11 12.28
N PRO A 520 5.28 17.15 11.50
CA PRO A 520 6.65 17.22 10.98
C PRO A 520 6.84 18.35 9.95
N LEU A 521 5.80 19.16 9.70
CA LEU A 521 5.77 20.26 8.73
C LEU A 521 5.97 21.63 9.40
N SER A 522 5.80 21.71 10.71
CA SER A 522 5.91 22.95 11.48
C SER A 522 6.07 22.66 12.98
N ASN A 523 6.93 23.42 13.67
CA ASN A 523 7.07 23.32 15.14
C ASN A 523 5.83 23.85 15.87
N TYR A 524 4.92 24.47 15.12
CA TYR A 524 3.76 25.18 15.64
C TYR A 524 2.47 24.39 15.50
N LEU A 525 2.49 23.25 14.81
CA LEU A 525 1.29 22.48 14.52
C LEU A 525 1.37 21.10 15.17
N SER A 526 0.23 20.62 15.64
CA SER A 526 0.02 19.29 16.18
C SER A 526 -1.05 18.59 15.35
N ILE A 527 -0.88 17.29 15.11
CA ILE A 527 -1.72 16.50 14.20
C ILE A 527 -2.15 15.19 14.83
N TRP A 528 -3.35 14.74 14.45
CA TRP A 528 -3.78 13.38 14.70
C TRP A 528 -3.14 12.42 13.72
N VAL A 529 -2.57 11.33 14.24
CA VAL A 529 -1.95 10.26 13.46
C VAL A 529 -2.53 8.91 13.87
N VAL A 530 -2.90 8.11 12.88
CA VAL A 530 -3.31 6.70 13.02
C VAL A 530 -2.62 5.90 11.93
N ASN A 531 -1.96 4.79 12.27
CA ASN A 531 -1.25 3.93 11.31
C ASN A 531 -0.26 4.71 10.41
N SER A 532 0.49 5.67 10.99
CA SER A 532 1.36 6.62 10.28
C SER A 532 0.65 7.47 9.21
N VAL A 533 -0.65 7.68 9.35
CA VAL A 533 -1.47 8.53 8.47
C VAL A 533 -1.97 9.72 9.27
N ARG A 534 -1.73 10.93 8.75
CA ARG A 534 -2.28 12.16 9.32
C ARG A 534 -3.77 12.28 9.01
N LEU A 535 -4.57 12.56 10.03
CA LEU A 535 -6.01 12.72 9.93
C LEU A 535 -6.43 14.20 10.10
N ILE A 536 -7.42 14.62 9.32
CA ILE A 536 -8.15 15.88 9.50
C ILE A 536 -9.49 15.57 10.18
N ASN A 537 -9.82 16.33 11.23
CA ASN A 537 -11.08 16.26 11.98
C ASN A 537 -11.50 14.82 12.31
N PRO A 538 -10.64 14.02 12.94
CA PRO A 538 -10.95 12.61 13.14
C PRO A 538 -12.08 12.40 14.14
N ALA A 539 -12.86 11.36 13.91
CA ALA A 539 -13.86 10.87 14.86
C ALA A 539 -13.78 9.35 14.96
N GLY A 540 -14.05 8.79 16.13
CA GLY A 540 -13.89 7.34 16.37
C GLY A 540 -15.13 6.70 16.96
N GLY A 541 -15.42 5.45 16.59
CA GLY A 541 -16.45 4.63 17.22
C GLY A 541 -16.19 3.13 17.14
N CYS A 542 -16.80 2.37 18.03
CA CYS A 542 -16.83 0.91 17.97
C CYS A 542 -17.95 0.45 17.03
N LEU A 543 -17.60 -0.17 15.90
CA LEU A 543 -18.54 -0.53 14.84
C LEU A 543 -18.49 -2.01 14.49
N LYS A 544 -19.62 -2.55 14.04
CA LYS A 544 -19.75 -3.88 13.46
C LYS A 544 -20.54 -3.80 12.16
N LYS A 545 -19.89 -4.18 11.06
CA LYS A 545 -20.54 -4.30 9.74
C LYS A 545 -21.62 -5.39 9.79
N LEU A 546 -22.74 -5.13 9.12
CA LEU A 546 -23.85 -6.08 9.01
C LEU A 546 -23.60 -7.10 7.89
#